data_AF-A0A2P6FGD6-F1
#
_entry.id   AF-A0A2P6FGD6-F1
#
_cell.length_a   1.000
_cell.length_b   1.000
_cell.length_c   1.000
_cell.angle_alpha   90.00
_cell.angle_beta   90.00
_cell.angle_gamma   90.00
#
_symmetry.space_group_name_H-M   'P 1'
#
loop_
_entity.id
_entity.type
_entity.pdbx_description
1 polymer ?
#
loop_
_entity_poly.entity_id
_entity_poly.type
_entity_poly.pdbx_seq_one_letter_code
_entity_poly.pdbx_strand_id
1 'polypeptide(L)' 'METRKIIAQLFLIQPLGKWALELKDTHQMIGIIDLRLDSMMPNAKMGYIVNKKYWGNNYIVEAGKAVINLAFEKMKLK' A
#
# COMPACT_ATOMS: atom_id res chain seq x y z
N MET A 1 9.11 8.07 -24.18
CA MET A 1 9.89 8.39 -22.96
C MET A 1 8.98 8.88 -21.83
N GLU A 2 7.74 9.24 -22.16
CA GLU A 2 6.68 9.77 -21.27
C GLU A 2 6.09 8.77 -20.28
N THR A 3 5.84 7.52 -20.67
CA THR A 3 5.07 6.57 -19.83
C THR A 3 5.77 6.24 -18.51
N ARG A 4 7.10 6.05 -18.56
CA ARG A 4 7.90 5.79 -17.34
C ARG A 4 7.94 7.01 -16.41
N LYS A 5 7.97 8.22 -16.97
CA LYS A 5 7.92 9.47 -16.18
C LYS A 5 6.58 9.68 -15.51
N ILE A 6 5.47 9.36 -16.19
CA ILE A 6 4.12 9.47 -15.62
C ILE A 6 3.91 8.43 -14.52
N ILE A 7 4.37 7.19 -14.72
CA ILE A 7 4.37 6.16 -13.67
C ILE A 7 5.22 6.64 -12.48
N ALA A 8 6.45 7.08 -12.73
CA ALA A 8 7.31 7.61 -11.69
C ALA A 8 6.65 8.78 -10.94
N GLN A 9 6.02 9.75 -11.60
CA GLN A 9 5.34 10.85 -10.92
C GLN A 9 4.11 10.40 -10.11
N LEU A 10 3.27 9.51 -10.65
CA LEU A 10 2.11 8.97 -9.92
C LEU A 10 2.52 8.20 -8.66
N PHE A 11 3.64 7.48 -8.71
CA PHE A 11 4.15 6.67 -7.61
C PHE A 11 5.16 7.40 -6.70
N LEU A 12 5.84 8.47 -7.15
CA LEU A 12 6.89 9.18 -6.39
C LEU A 12 6.47 10.55 -5.86
N ILE A 13 5.37 11.14 -6.37
CA ILE A 13 4.82 12.40 -5.80
C ILE A 13 3.94 12.08 -4.57
N GLN A 14 3.40 10.86 -4.48
CA GLN A 14 2.75 10.31 -3.27
C GLN A 14 3.26 8.88 -2.95
N PRO A 15 4.57 8.68 -2.74
CA PRO A 15 5.16 7.34 -2.57
C PRO A 15 4.77 6.69 -1.24
N LEU A 16 4.30 7.49 -0.28
CA LEU A 16 4.09 7.09 1.10
C LEU A 16 2.75 6.37 1.34
N GLY A 17 2.16 5.79 0.30
CA GLY A 17 0.79 5.33 0.38
C GLY A 17 0.39 4.21 -0.56
N LYS A 18 1.27 3.58 -1.34
CA LYS A 18 0.91 2.45 -2.21
C LYS A 18 2.04 1.43 -2.22
N TRP A 19 1.70 0.18 -1.93
CA TRP A 19 2.66 -0.93 -1.85
C TRP A 19 2.12 -2.16 -2.56
N ALA A 20 3.02 -2.90 -3.23
CA ALA A 20 2.71 -4.22 -3.76
C ALA A 20 2.67 -5.24 -2.62
N LEU A 21 1.74 -6.19 -2.71
CA LEU A 21 1.70 -7.37 -1.86
C LEU A 21 2.38 -8.51 -2.60
N GLU A 22 3.44 -9.04 -2.02
CA GLU A 22 4.29 -10.05 -2.63
C GLU A 22 4.44 -11.25 -1.68
N LEU A 23 4.32 -12.47 -2.21
CA LEU A 23 4.62 -13.69 -1.47
C LEU A 23 6.13 -13.83 -1.30
N LYS A 24 6.57 -13.98 -0.04
CA LYS A 24 8.00 -14.10 0.31
C LYS A 24 8.68 -15.29 -0.36
N ASP A 25 7.98 -16.41 -0.50
CA ASP A 25 8.58 -17.66 -1.01
C ASP A 25 8.73 -17.67 -2.53
N THR A 26 7.80 -17.03 -3.24
CA THR A 26 7.72 -17.12 -4.71
C THR A 26 8.03 -15.81 -5.41
N HIS A 27 8.20 -14.72 -4.65
CA HIS A 27 8.31 -13.36 -5.16
C HIS A 27 7.15 -12.94 -6.07
N GLN A 28 6.01 -13.61 -5.94
CA GLN A 28 4.84 -13.33 -6.77
C GLN A 28 4.04 -12.17 -6.17
N MET A 29 3.79 -11.15 -7.00
CA MET A 29 2.83 -10.10 -6.66
C MET A 29 1.40 -10.66 -6.66
N ILE A 30 0.71 -10.55 -5.53
CA ILE A 30 -0.65 -11.07 -5.32
C ILE A 30 -1.69 -9.96 -5.14
N GLY A 31 -1.26 -8.72 -4.99
CA GLY A 31 -2.17 -7.60 -4.77
C GLY A 31 -1.44 -6.28 -4.52
N ILE A 32 -2.23 -5.30 -4.07
CA ILE A 32 -1.79 -3.95 -3.73
C ILE A 32 -2.49 -3.55 -2.43
N ILE A 33 -1.79 -2.83 -1.57
CA ILE A 33 -2.35 -2.12 -0.41
C ILE A 33 -1.96 -0.65 -0.49
N ASP A 34 -2.87 0.24 -0.13
CA ASP A 34 -2.66 1.68 -0.16
C ASP A 34 -3.15 2.36 1.12
N LEU A 35 -2.45 3.42 1.52
CA LEU A 35 -2.81 4.34 2.58
C LEU A 35 -2.85 5.75 2.00
N ARG A 36 -4.01 6.40 2.07
CA ARG A 36 -4.23 7.75 1.57
C ARG A 36 -4.60 8.66 2.73
N LEU A 37 -3.83 9.72 2.92
CA LEU A 37 -4.18 10.79 3.83
C LEU A 37 -5.27 11.65 3.20
N ASP A 38 -6.28 12.01 3.99
CA ASP A 38 -7.22 13.03 3.59
C ASP A 38 -6.57 14.40 3.81
N SER A 39 -6.62 15.25 2.78
CA SER A 39 -6.01 16.58 2.85
C SER A 39 -6.87 17.57 3.65
N MET A 40 -8.15 17.27 3.85
CA MET A 40 -9.11 18.13 4.52
C MET A 40 -9.41 17.70 5.96
N MET A 41 -9.09 16.46 6.33
CA MET A 41 -9.35 15.90 7.67
C MET A 41 -8.12 15.17 8.20
N PRO A 42 -7.89 15.13 9.52
CA PRO A 42 -6.83 14.33 10.13
C PRO A 42 -7.22 12.84 10.16
N ASN A 43 -7.49 12.26 8.99
CA ASN A 43 -7.81 10.85 8.85
C ASN A 43 -7.07 10.25 7.66
N ALA A 44 -6.91 8.93 7.71
CA ALA A 44 -6.30 8.15 6.65
C ALA A 44 -7.25 7.05 6.21
N LYS A 45 -7.29 6.77 4.90
CA LYS A 45 -8.08 5.71 4.29
C LYS A 45 -7.13 4.63 3.79
N MET A 46 -7.36 3.39 4.21
CA MET A 46 -6.62 2.24 3.71
C MET A 46 -7.45 1.47 2.68
N GLY A 47 -6.88 1.23 1.50
CA GLY A 47 -7.46 0.44 0.42
C GLY A 47 -6.63 -0.80 0.14
N TYR A 48 -7.26 -1.87 -0.35
CA TYR A 48 -6.53 -3.06 -0.80
C TYR A 48 -7.26 -3.76 -1.96
N ILE A 49 -6.47 -4.41 -2.80
CA ILE A 49 -6.94 -5.32 -3.84
C ILE A 49 -6.04 -6.55 -3.78
N VAL A 50 -6.65 -7.74 -3.67
CA VAL A 50 -5.91 -9.00 -3.66
C VAL A 50 -6.60 -9.98 -4.60
N ASN A 51 -5.82 -10.72 -5.37
CA ASN A 51 -6.34 -11.75 -6.25
C ASN A 51 -7.15 -12.78 -5.46
N LYS A 52 -8.36 -13.09 -5.94
CA LYS A 52 -9.33 -13.99 -5.30
C LYS A 52 -8.75 -15.35 -4.92
N LYS A 53 -7.76 -15.85 -5.67
CA LYS A 53 -7.04 -17.10 -5.37
C LYS A 53 -6.40 -17.09 -3.98
N TYR A 54 -6.02 -15.93 -3.46
CA TYR A 54 -5.31 -15.77 -2.19
C TYR A 54 -6.22 -15.32 -1.04
N TRP A 55 -7.55 -15.28 -1.24
CA TRP A 55 -8.50 -14.95 -0.17
C TRP A 55 -8.49 -16.03 0.93
N GLY A 56 -8.86 -15.64 2.16
CA GLY A 56 -8.90 -16.56 3.30
C GLY A 56 -7.56 -16.88 3.97
N ASN A 57 -6.44 -16.35 3.46
CA ASN A 57 -5.09 -16.62 3.97
C ASN A 57 -4.52 -15.52 4.89
N ASN A 58 -5.36 -14.60 5.39
CA ASN A 58 -4.96 -13.50 6.28
C ASN A 58 -3.89 -12.51 5.75
N TYR A 59 -3.47 -12.60 4.48
CA TYR A 59 -2.45 -11.70 3.90
C TYR A 59 -2.78 -10.21 4.05
N ILE A 60 -4.05 -9.82 3.88
CA ILE A 60 -4.48 -8.43 4.04
C ILE A 60 -4.38 -7.96 5.51
N VAL A 61 -4.59 -8.86 6.47
CA VAL A 61 -4.47 -8.53 7.90
C VAL A 61 -3.01 -8.29 8.28
N GLU A 62 -2.10 -9.16 7.82
CA GLU A 62 -0.66 -8.98 8.03
C GLU A 62 -0.16 -7.67 7.38
N ALA A 63 -0.50 -7.47 6.10
CA ALA A 63 -0.09 -6.28 5.38
C ALA A 63 -0.68 -4.99 5.98
N GLY A 64 -1.95 -5.01 6.38
CA GLY A 64 -2.60 -3.88 7.02
C GLY A 64 -1.92 -3.46 8.32
N LYS A 65 -1.55 -4.43 9.17
CA LYS A 65 -0.79 -4.16 10.40
C LYS A 65 0.57 -3.52 10.10
N ALA A 66 1.29 -4.02 9.09
CA ALA A 66 2.57 -3.47 8.69
C ALA A 66 2.43 -2.02 8.18
N VAL A 67 1.39 -1.73 7.40
CA VAL A 67 1.09 -0.38 6.91
C VAL A 67 0.71 0.58 8.05
N ILE A 68 -0.10 0.11 9.01
CA ILE A 68 -0.48 0.90 10.20
C ILE A 68 0.76 1.22 11.04
N ASN A 69 1.61 0.23 11.32
CA ASN A 69 2.84 0.46 12.08
C ASN A 69 3.76 1.44 11.35
N LEU A 70 3.91 1.31 10.03
CA LEU A 70 4.67 2.25 9.22
C LEU A 70 4.13 3.69 9.34
N ALA A 71 2.81 3.84 9.28
CA ALA A 71 2.11 5.13 9.35
C ALA A 71 2.36 5.85 10.69
N PHE A 72 2.24 5.13 11.81
CA PHE A 72 2.38 5.74 13.13
C PHE A 72 3.84 5.84 13.58
N GLU A 73 4.65 4.79 13.39
CA GLU A 73 6.01 4.75 13.92
C GLU A 73 7.01 5.54 13.06
N LYS A 74 6.91 5.40 11.73
CA LYS A 74 7.91 6.00 10.81
C LYS A 74 7.43 7.31 10.22
N MET A 75 6.16 7.39 9.84
CA MET A 75 5.60 8.60 9.23
C MET A 75 5.11 9.61 10.26
N LYS A 76 5.06 9.25 11.55
CA LYS A 76 4.63 10.11 12.67
C LYS A 76 3.28 10.77 12.42
N LEU A 77 2.39 10.07 11.74
CA LEU A 77 1.01 10.51 11.57
C LEU A 77 0.38 10.54 12.97
N LYS A 78 -0.20 11.68 13.34
CA LYS A 78 -0.85 11.91 14.64
C LYS A 78 -2.33 11.59 14.55
#